data_AF-A0A2V7HH23-F1
#
_entry.id   AF-A0A2V7HH23-F1
#
_cell.length_a   1.000
_cell.length_b   1.000
_cell.length_c   1.000
_cell.angle_alpha   90.00
_cell.angle_beta   90.00
_cell.angle_gamma   90.00
#
_symmetry.space_group_name_H-M   'P 1'
#
loop_
_entity.id
_entity.type
_entity.pdbx_description
1 polymer ?
#
loop_
_entity_poly.entity_id
_entity_poly.type
_entity_poly.pdbx_seq_one_letter_code
_entity_poly.pdbx_strand_id
1 'polypeptide(L)'
;EMAKRVGATHVVNSANDDPVKAVRALTGGAGVDHAFEAVGNARLVRQAIESLAIRGTATIVGVLPPDATIEFPWMAIRPECRVQTSRMGSNRFRLDIPLYLEFYRQGRLLLDEMVTRRGRLEDINEAFRAMKAGEVARTVLTFN
;
A
#
# COMPACT_ATOMS: atom_id res chain seq x y z
N GLU A 1 14.84 0.79 1.47
CA GLU A 1 15.37 -0.58 1.71
C GLU A 1 14.31 -1.68 1.87
N MET A 2 13.37 -1.61 2.83
CA MET A 2 12.36 -2.69 3.02
C MET A 2 11.55 -3.01 1.75
N ALA A 3 11.07 -1.98 1.04
CA ALA A 3 10.26 -2.16 -0.18
C ALA A 3 10.93 -3.08 -1.22
N LYS A 4 12.26 -2.93 -1.43
CA LYS A 4 13.01 -3.76 -2.38
C LYS A 4 13.11 -5.22 -1.93
N ARG A 5 13.27 -5.45 -0.62
CA ARG A 5 13.33 -6.81 -0.05
C ARG A 5 12.03 -7.58 -0.25
N VAL A 6 10.89 -6.90 -0.23
CA VAL A 6 9.57 -7.52 -0.43
C VAL A 6 9.09 -7.50 -1.88
N GLY A 7 9.99 -7.23 -2.84
CA GLY A 7 9.74 -7.41 -4.28
C GLY A 7 9.61 -6.14 -5.11
N ALA A 8 9.75 -4.94 -4.54
CA ALA A 8 9.75 -3.72 -5.34
C ALA A 8 11.02 -3.64 -6.22
N THR A 9 10.84 -3.54 -7.53
CA THR A 9 11.95 -3.39 -8.49
C THR A 9 12.42 -1.94 -8.61
N HIS A 10 11.51 -0.99 -8.42
CA HIS A 10 11.76 0.44 -8.48
C HIS A 10 11.19 1.11 -7.24
N VAL A 11 11.83 2.20 -6.81
CA VAL A 11 11.38 3.02 -5.67
C VAL A 11 11.44 4.47 -6.10
N VAL A 12 10.35 5.21 -5.83
CA VAL A 12 10.26 6.64 -6.06
C VAL A 12 10.07 7.34 -4.73
N ASN A 13 10.86 8.37 -4.44
CA ASN A 13 10.75 9.17 -3.23
C ASN A 13 9.98 10.45 -3.54
N SER A 14 8.74 10.56 -3.04
CA SER A 14 7.86 11.71 -3.26
C SER A 14 8.34 13.02 -2.61
N ALA A 15 9.38 12.97 -1.76
CA ALA A 15 10.04 14.18 -1.26
C ALA A 15 10.88 14.89 -2.33
N ASN A 16 11.35 14.15 -3.33
CA ASN A 16 12.28 14.64 -4.35
C ASN A 16 11.65 14.67 -5.75
N ASP A 17 10.67 13.80 -6.00
CA ASP A 17 10.09 13.58 -7.33
C ASP A 17 8.56 13.69 -7.33
N ASP A 18 7.99 13.97 -8.49
CA ASP A 18 6.57 13.77 -8.75
C ASP A 18 6.30 12.28 -9.03
N PRO A 19 5.57 11.57 -8.15
CA PRO A 19 5.37 10.12 -8.31
C PRO A 19 4.69 9.73 -9.61
N VAL A 20 3.72 10.54 -10.09
CA VAL A 20 2.97 10.21 -11.31
C VAL A 20 3.89 10.33 -12.53
N LYS A 21 4.70 11.38 -12.60
CA LYS A 21 5.67 11.56 -13.68
C LYS A 21 6.74 10.48 -13.66
N ALA A 22 7.27 10.15 -12.48
CA ALA A 22 8.27 9.10 -12.34
C ALA A 22 7.73 7.74 -12.77
N VAL A 23 6.52 7.36 -12.33
CA VAL A 23 5.86 6.11 -12.75
C VAL A 23 5.64 6.07 -14.26
N ARG A 24 5.19 7.18 -14.85
CA ARG A 24 5.03 7.27 -16.31
C ARG A 24 6.36 7.14 -17.04
N ALA A 25 7.43 7.78 -16.56
CA ALA A 25 8.75 7.65 -17.16
C ALA A 25 9.26 6.20 -17.12
N LEU A 26 9.09 5.51 -15.99
CA LEU A 26 9.47 4.09 -15.83
C LEU A 26 8.66 3.14 -16.73
N THR A 27 7.50 3.58 -17.24
CA THR A 27 6.59 2.76 -18.06
C THR A 27 6.51 3.26 -19.51
N GLY A 28 7.49 4.04 -19.97
CA GLY A 28 7.51 4.56 -21.36
C GLY A 28 6.32 5.48 -21.69
N GLY A 29 5.74 6.12 -20.67
CA GLY A 29 4.61 7.04 -20.77
C GLY A 29 3.23 6.38 -20.61
N ALA A 30 3.14 5.06 -20.66
CA ALA A 30 1.86 4.35 -20.61
C ALA A 30 1.14 4.56 -19.27
N GLY A 31 1.86 4.39 -18.16
CA GLY A 31 1.29 4.20 -16.83
C GLY A 31 1.27 2.73 -16.42
N VAL A 32 0.60 2.41 -15.32
CA VAL A 32 0.54 1.05 -14.77
C VAL A 32 -0.83 0.39 -15.01
N ASP A 33 -0.84 -0.93 -15.17
CA ASP A 33 -2.07 -1.71 -15.29
C ASP A 33 -2.83 -1.78 -13.95
N HIS A 34 -2.10 -1.76 -12.83
CA HIS A 34 -2.65 -1.79 -11.49
C HIS A 34 -1.95 -0.76 -10.60
N ALA A 35 -2.74 0.06 -9.91
CA ALA A 35 -2.25 0.97 -8.88
C ALA A 35 -2.96 0.67 -7.55
N PHE A 36 -2.19 0.57 -6.47
CA PHE A 36 -2.73 0.35 -5.12
C PHE A 36 -2.45 1.57 -4.25
N GLU A 37 -3.51 2.16 -3.69
CA GLU A 37 -3.38 3.19 -2.66
C GLU A 37 -3.54 2.50 -1.30
N ALA A 38 -2.48 2.51 -0.48
CA ALA A 38 -2.41 1.73 0.76
C ALA A 38 -2.12 2.59 2.00
N VAL A 39 -2.37 3.90 1.94
CA VAL A 39 -2.13 4.86 3.03
C VAL A 39 -3.45 5.42 3.56
N GLY A 40 -4.41 5.74 2.69
CA GLY A 40 -5.70 6.35 3.05
C GLY A 40 -5.72 7.87 2.90
N ASN A 41 -5.07 8.39 1.86
CA ASN A 41 -4.99 9.84 1.60
C ASN A 41 -5.59 10.21 0.22
N ALA A 42 -6.48 11.20 0.18
CA ALA A 42 -7.18 11.62 -1.04
C ALA A 42 -6.25 12.04 -2.19
N ARG A 43 -5.15 12.74 -1.88
CA ARG A 43 -4.14 13.11 -2.89
C ARG A 43 -3.48 11.88 -3.48
N LEU A 44 -3.20 10.86 -2.66
CA LEU A 44 -2.58 9.61 -3.13
C LEU A 44 -3.57 8.78 -3.96
N VAL A 45 -4.87 8.81 -3.63
CA VAL A 45 -5.90 8.19 -4.47
C VAL A 45 -5.90 8.81 -5.87
N ARG A 46 -5.90 10.15 -5.94
CA ARG A 46 -5.79 10.87 -7.22
C ARG A 46 -4.52 10.45 -7.99
N GLN A 47 -3.37 10.41 -7.32
CA GLN A 47 -2.10 10.02 -7.96
C GLN A 47 -2.14 8.57 -8.47
N ALA A 48 -2.79 7.65 -7.74
CA ALA A 48 -2.97 6.28 -8.20
C ALA A 48 -3.80 6.22 -9.50
N ILE A 49 -4.87 7.02 -9.59
CA ILE A 49 -5.71 7.13 -10.80
C ILE A 49 -4.91 7.75 -11.96
N GLU A 50 -4.22 8.86 -11.72
CA GLU A 50 -3.40 9.55 -12.73
C GLU A 50 -2.22 8.70 -13.23
N SER A 51 -1.81 7.70 -12.46
CA SER A 51 -0.74 6.76 -12.83
C SER A 51 -1.21 5.62 -13.73
N LEU A 52 -2.52 5.44 -13.94
CA LEU A 52 -3.04 4.32 -14.72
C LEU A 52 -2.69 4.43 -16.21
N ALA A 53 -2.48 3.26 -16.81
CA ALA A 53 -2.55 3.04 -18.24
C ALA A 53 -4.01 2.90 -18.70
N ILE A 54 -4.23 2.89 -20.02
CA ILE A 54 -5.52 2.51 -20.61
C ILE A 54 -5.93 1.13 -20.04
N ARG A 55 -7.20 0.97 -19.66
CA ARG A 55 -7.76 -0.25 -19.03
C ARG A 55 -7.21 -0.56 -17.63
N GLY A 56 -6.38 0.31 -17.06
CA GLY A 56 -5.80 0.12 -15.74
C GLY A 56 -6.84 0.15 -14.61
N THR A 57 -6.48 -0.42 -13.47
CA THR A 57 -7.33 -0.45 -12.26
C THR A 57 -6.63 0.18 -11.06
N ALA A 58 -7.23 1.23 -10.50
CA ALA A 58 -6.84 1.77 -9.21
C ALA A 58 -7.65 1.07 -8.10
N THR A 59 -6.94 0.48 -7.13
CA THR A 59 -7.52 -0.19 -5.97
C THR A 59 -7.17 0.57 -4.70
N ILE A 60 -8.18 1.15 -4.06
CA ILE A 60 -8.06 1.91 -2.82
C ILE A 60 -8.19 0.92 -1.65
N VAL A 61 -7.07 0.66 -0.98
CA VAL A 61 -6.97 -0.20 0.20
C VAL A 61 -6.92 0.64 1.48
N GLY A 62 -6.29 1.82 1.40
CA GLY A 62 -6.24 2.79 2.48
C GLY A 62 -7.62 3.28 2.90
N VAL A 63 -7.76 3.62 4.19
CA VAL A 63 -9.01 4.14 4.75
C VAL A 63 -8.91 5.65 4.84
N LEU A 64 -9.72 6.35 4.04
CA LEU A 64 -9.78 7.80 4.05
C LEU A 64 -10.64 8.31 5.21
N PRO A 65 -10.42 9.56 5.67
CA PRO A 65 -11.37 10.26 6.54
C PRO A 65 -12.80 10.29 5.94
N PRO A 66 -13.87 10.21 6.75
CA PRO A 66 -15.24 10.17 6.24
C PRO A 66 -15.66 11.38 5.39
N ASP A 67 -15.05 12.53 5.62
CA ASP A 67 -15.29 13.81 4.96
C ASP A 67 -14.32 14.09 3.79
N ALA A 68 -13.41 13.16 3.50
CA ALA A 68 -12.43 13.33 2.44
C ALA A 68 -13.11 13.33 1.06
N THR A 69 -12.80 14.36 0.26
CA THR A 69 -13.21 14.45 -1.15
C THR A 69 -12.05 14.06 -2.05
N ILE A 70 -12.33 13.24 -3.08
CA ILE A 70 -11.35 12.88 -4.11
C ILE A 70 -11.73 13.61 -5.39
N GLU A 71 -10.85 14.50 -5.85
CA GLU A 71 -11.05 15.30 -7.05
C GLU A 71 -9.92 15.07 -8.05
N PHE A 72 -10.25 14.89 -9.32
CA PHE A 72 -9.27 14.76 -10.39
C PHE A 72 -9.84 15.28 -11.72
N PRO A 73 -8.99 15.78 -12.64
CA PRO A 73 -9.43 16.18 -13.96
C PRO A 73 -10.05 15.00 -14.72
N TRP A 74 -11.05 15.25 -15.57
CA TRP A 74 -11.65 14.22 -16.42
C TRP A 74 -10.59 13.41 -17.20
N MET A 75 -9.57 14.09 -17.72
CA MET A 75 -8.48 13.49 -18.48
C MET A 75 -7.54 12.59 -17.65
N ALA A 76 -7.67 12.58 -16.31
CA ALA A 76 -6.90 11.69 -15.44
C ALA A 76 -7.37 10.22 -15.54
N ILE A 77 -8.67 9.99 -15.82
CA ILE A 77 -9.18 8.64 -16.06
C ILE A 77 -8.93 8.28 -17.52
N ARG A 78 -8.07 7.29 -17.75
CA ARG A 78 -7.81 6.77 -19.09
C ARG A 78 -8.98 5.89 -19.57
N PRO A 79 -9.15 5.71 -20.90
CA PRO A 79 -10.18 4.85 -21.44
C PRO A 79 -10.23 3.48 -20.76
N GLU A 80 -11.45 3.02 -20.45
CA GLU A 80 -11.74 1.70 -19.86
C GLU A 80 -11.11 1.45 -18.48
N CYS A 81 -10.64 2.49 -17.78
CA CYS A 81 -10.13 2.35 -16.42
C CYS A 81 -11.22 2.02 -15.39
N ARG A 82 -10.79 1.38 -14.30
CA ARG A 82 -11.62 1.11 -13.12
C ARG A 82 -11.03 1.76 -11.87
N VAL A 83 -11.90 2.29 -11.03
CA VAL A 83 -11.57 2.69 -9.66
C VAL A 83 -12.42 1.86 -8.72
N GLN A 84 -11.78 1.16 -7.80
CA GLN A 84 -12.46 0.27 -6.85
C GLN A 84 -11.85 0.38 -5.45
N THR A 85 -12.60 -0.07 -4.46
CA THR A 85 -12.13 -0.18 -3.07
C THR A 85 -11.88 -1.65 -2.73
N SER A 86 -10.92 -1.92 -1.84
CA SER A 86 -10.71 -3.26 -1.30
C SER A 86 -10.49 -3.20 0.20
N ARG A 87 -11.47 -3.70 0.96
CA ARG A 87 -11.35 -3.86 2.41
C ARG A 87 -10.76 -5.22 2.71
N MET A 88 -9.64 -5.26 3.43
CA MET A 88 -8.93 -6.49 3.80
C MET A 88 -8.55 -7.38 2.58
N GLY A 89 -8.26 -6.77 1.42
CA GLY A 89 -7.95 -7.51 0.20
C GLY A 89 -9.15 -8.21 -0.44
N SER A 90 -10.38 -7.78 -0.12
CA SER A 90 -11.63 -8.42 -0.59
C SER A 90 -11.70 -9.91 -0.23
N ASN A 91 -11.05 -10.27 0.89
CA ASN A 91 -10.83 -11.65 1.25
C ASN A 91 -12.10 -12.36 1.73
N ARG A 92 -12.10 -13.68 1.58
CA ARG A 92 -12.99 -14.63 2.23
C ARG A 92 -12.23 -15.30 3.35
N PHE A 93 -12.25 -14.72 4.55
CA PHE A 93 -11.40 -15.12 5.68
C PHE A 93 -11.24 -16.63 5.89
N ARG A 94 -12.34 -17.40 5.85
CA ARG A 94 -12.31 -18.86 6.07
C ARG A 94 -11.51 -19.63 5.02
N LEU A 95 -11.33 -19.07 3.83
CA LEU A 95 -10.71 -19.72 2.68
C LEU A 95 -9.33 -19.13 2.41
N ASP A 96 -9.19 -17.81 2.55
CA ASP A 96 -7.96 -17.12 2.16
C ASP A 96 -6.91 -17.10 3.28
N ILE A 97 -7.31 -17.05 4.56
CA ILE A 97 -6.34 -17.07 5.67
C ILE A 97 -5.52 -18.37 5.70
N PRO A 98 -6.12 -19.58 5.57
CA PRO A 98 -5.35 -20.81 5.47
C PRO A 98 -4.35 -20.80 4.30
N LEU A 99 -4.75 -20.23 3.16
CA LEU A 99 -3.89 -20.11 1.99
C LEU A 99 -2.72 -19.15 2.23
N TYR A 100 -2.94 -18.01 2.90
CA TYR A 100 -1.87 -17.08 3.25
C TYR A 100 -0.88 -17.69 4.24
N LEU A 101 -1.35 -18.49 5.20
CA LEU A 101 -0.47 -19.24 6.11
C LEU A 101 0.41 -20.23 5.35
N GLU A 102 -0.16 -20.90 4.34
CA GLU A 102 0.61 -21.79 3.47
C GLU A 102 1.66 -21.02 2.66
N PHE A 103 1.30 -19.87 2.08
CA PHE A 103 2.28 -19.03 1.38
C PHE A 103 3.40 -18.52 2.30
N TYR A 104 3.09 -18.20 3.56
CA TYR A 104 4.11 -17.86 4.56
C TYR A 104 5.04 -19.04 4.83
N ARG A 105 4.50 -20.24 5.07
CA ARG A 105 5.30 -21.47 5.28
C ARG A 105 6.20 -21.82 4.10
N GLN A 106 5.75 -21.50 2.89
CA GLN A 106 6.52 -21.66 1.64
C GLN A 106 7.56 -20.56 1.41
N GLY A 107 7.67 -19.56 2.30
CA GLY A 107 8.57 -18.40 2.13
C GLY A 107 8.12 -17.42 1.04
N ARG A 108 6.88 -17.53 0.56
CA ARG A 108 6.31 -16.64 -0.48
C ARG A 108 5.76 -15.34 0.09
N LEU A 109 5.47 -15.32 1.39
CA LEU A 109 5.12 -14.11 2.14
C LEU A 109 6.17 -13.86 3.22
N LEU A 110 6.87 -12.74 3.12
CA LEU A 110 7.90 -12.32 4.05
C LEU A 110 7.29 -11.57 5.23
N LEU A 111 6.71 -12.31 6.19
CA LEU A 111 6.01 -11.71 7.34
C LEU A 111 6.95 -11.36 8.50
N ASP A 112 8.00 -12.15 8.71
CA ASP A 112 8.92 -11.97 9.84
C ASP A 112 9.76 -10.71 9.65
N GLU A 113 10.17 -10.44 8.42
CA GLU A 113 10.94 -9.27 8.01
C GLU A 113 10.16 -7.97 8.23
N MET A 114 8.82 -8.02 8.21
CA MET A 114 7.99 -6.85 8.49
C MET A 114 8.01 -6.46 9.97
N VAL A 115 8.33 -7.39 10.88
CA VAL A 115 8.36 -7.14 12.33
C VAL A 115 9.69 -6.52 12.71
N THR A 116 9.69 -5.19 12.83
CA THR A 116 10.88 -4.40 13.19
C THR A 116 11.08 -4.25 14.69
N ARG A 117 10.04 -4.49 15.49
CA ARG A 117 10.12 -4.40 16.96
C ARG A 117 9.28 -5.49 17.62
N ARG A 118 9.81 -6.10 18.68
CA ARG A 118 9.08 -6.95 19.63
C ARG A 118 9.20 -6.34 21.02
N GLY A 119 8.13 -6.43 21.80
CA GLY A 119 8.07 -5.90 23.15
C GLY A 119 7.01 -6.61 23.97
N ARG A 120 6.84 -6.20 25.23
CA ARG A 120 5.78 -6.72 26.09
C ARG A 120 4.57 -5.80 26.08
N LEU A 121 3.43 -6.29 26.58
CA LEU A 121 2.22 -5.48 26.64
C LEU A 121 2.41 -4.16 27.42
N GLU A 122 3.29 -4.11 28.41
CA GLU A 122 3.57 -2.88 29.18
C GLU A 122 4.22 -1.78 28.34
N ASP A 123 4.87 -2.14 27.23
CA ASP A 123 5.51 -1.20 26.29
C ASP A 123 4.50 -0.53 25.34
N ILE A 124 3.19 -0.76 25.51
CA ILE A 124 2.14 -0.34 24.57
C ILE A 124 2.19 1.15 24.22
N ASN A 125 2.39 2.02 25.20
CA ASN A 125 2.44 3.47 24.97
C ASN A 125 3.64 3.86 24.10
N GLU A 126 4.77 3.24 24.37
CA GLU A 126 6.01 3.46 23.63
C GLU A 126 5.91 2.86 22.21
N ALA A 127 5.24 1.72 22.05
CA ALA A 127 4.93 1.15 20.74
C ALA A 127 4.05 2.10 19.90
N PHE A 128 3.03 2.73 20.50
CA PHE A 128 2.20 3.73 19.83
C PHE A 128 2.98 5.00 19.46
N ARG A 129 3.87 5.47 20.33
CA ARG A 129 4.76 6.61 20.05
C ARG A 129 5.64 6.32 18.83
N ALA A 130 6.36 5.20 18.84
CA ALA A 130 7.25 4.79 17.75
C ALA A 130 6.49 4.61 16.43
N MET A 131 5.27 4.05 16.47
CA MET A 131 4.40 3.92 15.29
C MET A 131 4.05 5.28 14.68
N LYS A 132 3.64 6.26 15.51
CA LYS A 132 3.30 7.60 15.04
C LYS A 132 4.50 8.35 14.48
N ALA A 133 5.68 8.13 15.04
CA ALA A 133 6.94 8.72 14.58
C ALA A 133 7.47 8.07 13.29
N GLY A 134 6.89 6.94 12.83
CA GLY A 134 7.36 6.22 11.65
C GLY A 134 8.70 5.48 11.86
N GLU A 135 9.10 5.25 13.12
CA GLU A 135 10.37 4.61 13.48
C GLU A 135 10.36 3.08 13.24
N VAL A 136 9.16 2.51 13.08
CA VAL A 136 8.94 1.06 12.99
C VAL A 136 7.98 0.75 11.84
N ALA A 137 8.17 -0.41 11.19
CA ALA A 137 7.21 -0.93 10.22
C ALA A 137 6.07 -1.69 10.92
N ARG A 138 6.41 -2.59 11.85
CA ARG A 138 5.45 -3.31 12.69
C ARG A 138 6.05 -3.65 14.04
N THR A 139 5.26 -3.41 15.09
CA THR A 139 5.56 -3.83 16.46
C THR A 139 4.65 -4.98 16.86
N VAL A 140 5.22 -6.06 17.39
CA VAL A 140 4.46 -7.17 17.98
C VAL A 140 4.66 -7.16 19.49
N LEU A 141 3.57 -7.04 20.24
CA LEU A 141 3.59 -7.14 21.69
C LEU A 141 3.18 -8.54 22.11
N THR A 142 3.91 -9.10 23.06
CA THR A 142 3.68 -10.45 23.58
C THR A 142 3.31 -10.41 25.06
N PHE A 143 2.65 -11.46 25.56
CA PHE A 143 2.11 -11.53 26.93
C PHE A 143 3.03 -12.26 27.92
N ASN A 144 4.10 -12.86 27.42
CA ASN A 144 5.10 -13.65 28.14
C ASN A 144 6.23 -12.80 28.72
#